data_AF-A0A3B0XPJ6-F1
#
_entry.id   AF-A0A3B0XPJ6-F1
#
_cell.length_a   1.000
_cell.length_b   1.000
_cell.length_c   1.000
_cell.angle_alpha   90.00
_cell.angle_beta   90.00
_cell.angle_gamma   90.00
#
_symmetry.space_group_name_H-M   'P 1'
#
loop_
_entity.id
_entity.type
_entity.pdbx_description
1 polymer ?
#
loop_
_entity_poly.entity_id
_entity_poly.type
_entity_poly.pdbx_seq_one_letter_code
_entity_poly.pdbx_strand_id
1 'polypeptide(L)'
;MLLTNIYSRFKSTHRLKPLSGLKILLPVIFIALSSCSQQAVKDPTAQSAQGQKKNKKKYLTKVQREIYREGITALYNNDFPVAERIFKEFILNKPELAGAYSNLALMHFRKKEYDASLKLVNKAIQLNPRQSQAYNLRGQLYIIDGKIHEAKNDYSEAIKLKPGYSNAQYNIALLYDIYLQEIELAIKHYEIYLSLLKKPDEATKEWINHLKGTLNNA
;
A
#
# COMPACT_ATOMS: atom_id res chain seq x y z
N MET A 1 -10.83 26.91 22.51
CA MET A 1 -10.17 26.55 23.79
C MET A 1 -9.59 25.13 23.70
N LEU A 2 -8.71 24.89 22.71
CA LEU A 2 -8.17 23.56 22.34
C LEU A 2 -6.66 23.62 22.00
N LEU A 3 -5.98 24.71 22.35
CA LEU A 3 -4.58 24.96 21.95
C LEU A 3 -3.54 24.76 23.07
N THR A 4 -3.94 24.32 24.26
CA THR A 4 -3.01 24.18 25.41
C THR A 4 -2.56 22.76 25.71
N ASN A 5 -3.05 21.72 25.02
CA ASN A 5 -2.88 20.33 25.48
C ASN A 5 -1.89 19.45 24.69
N ILE A 6 -1.15 20.01 23.73
CA ILE A 6 -0.22 19.24 22.87
C ILE A 6 1.24 19.33 23.37
N TYR A 7 1.55 20.27 24.28
CA TYR A 7 2.94 20.56 24.68
C TYR A 7 3.58 19.54 25.65
N SER A 8 2.85 18.57 26.20
CA SER A 8 3.35 17.71 27.30
C SER A 8 3.88 16.32 26.91
N ARG A 9 3.86 15.92 25.63
CA ARG A 9 4.13 14.52 25.24
C ARG A 9 5.44 14.26 24.49
N PHE A 10 6.36 15.23 24.44
CA PHE A 10 7.58 15.16 23.60
C PHE A 10 8.87 14.72 24.35
N LYS A 11 8.81 14.14 25.55
CA LYS A 11 10.06 13.87 26.31
C LYS A 11 10.09 12.53 27.04
N SER A 12 10.17 11.42 26.30
CA SER A 12 10.74 10.12 26.72
C SER A 12 10.55 9.15 25.54
N THR A 13 11.50 8.48 24.91
CA THR A 13 12.78 7.91 25.32
C THR A 13 13.53 7.47 24.04
N HIS A 14 14.76 7.94 23.82
CA HIS A 14 15.75 7.23 23.00
C HIS A 14 16.90 6.81 23.93
N ARG A 15 17.22 5.52 23.98
CA ARG A 15 18.49 5.02 24.51
C ARG A 15 19.09 4.02 23.51
N LEU A 16 20.13 4.48 22.83
CA LEU A 16 21.08 3.64 22.09
C LEU A 16 22.01 2.94 23.08
N LYS A 17 22.37 1.67 22.82
CA LYS A 17 23.40 0.93 23.57
C LYS A 17 24.73 0.92 22.79
N PRO A 18 25.89 0.99 23.44
CA PRO A 18 27.19 0.97 22.78
C PRO A 18 27.69 -0.46 22.46
N LEU A 19 28.46 -0.59 21.38
CA LEU A 19 29.20 -1.78 20.96
C LEU A 19 30.59 -1.82 21.61
N SER A 20 30.99 -2.97 22.15
CA SER A 20 32.32 -3.21 22.71
C SER A 20 33.05 -4.37 22.01
N GLY A 21 34.17 -4.05 21.36
CA GLY A 21 35.47 -4.70 21.61
C GLY A 21 35.70 -6.15 21.16
N LEU A 22 36.17 -6.31 19.92
CA LEU A 22 37.34 -7.06 19.43
C LEU A 22 38.07 -8.05 20.37
N LYS A 23 38.35 -9.27 19.88
CA LYS A 23 39.65 -9.99 20.03
C LYS A 23 39.82 -11.09 18.95
N ILE A 24 40.98 -11.04 18.30
CA ILE A 24 41.48 -11.90 17.21
C ILE A 24 42.24 -13.09 17.79
N LEU A 25 42.10 -14.30 17.23
CA LEU A 25 43.18 -15.31 17.12
C LEU A 25 42.76 -16.50 16.23
N LEU A 26 43.41 -16.62 15.06
CA LEU A 26 43.72 -17.86 14.32
C LEU A 26 45.15 -18.28 14.74
N PRO A 27 45.66 -19.53 14.57
CA PRO A 27 45.41 -20.42 13.44
C PRO A 27 45.46 -21.96 13.73
N VAL A 28 45.43 -22.73 12.63
CA VAL A 28 46.08 -24.03 12.37
C VAL A 28 45.17 -25.24 12.15
N ILE A 29 45.27 -25.69 10.90
CA ILE A 29 44.85 -26.89 10.19
C ILE A 29 45.16 -28.20 10.93
N PHE A 30 44.21 -29.14 10.93
CA PHE A 30 44.52 -30.57 10.88
C PHE A 30 43.58 -31.29 9.91
N ILE A 31 44.18 -31.92 8.90
CA ILE A 31 43.53 -32.79 7.93
C ILE A 31 43.40 -34.18 8.54
N ALA A 32 42.21 -34.77 8.46
CA ALA A 32 42.05 -36.22 8.51
C ALA A 32 40.92 -36.62 7.54
N LEU A 33 41.32 -37.28 6.45
CA LEU A 33 40.46 -38.00 5.52
C LEU A 33 40.08 -39.35 6.15
N SER A 34 38.79 -39.70 6.20
CA SER A 34 38.31 -41.06 5.89
C SER A 34 36.78 -41.13 5.80
N SER A 35 36.30 -41.40 4.58
CA SER A 35 35.20 -42.32 4.22
C SER A 35 33.91 -42.35 5.06
N CYS A 36 32.80 -41.94 4.45
CA CYS A 36 31.79 -42.92 4.00
C CYS A 36 30.81 -42.27 3.01
N SER A 37 30.65 -42.93 1.87
CA SER A 37 29.70 -42.63 0.80
C SER A 37 28.28 -43.00 1.22
N GLN A 38 27.34 -42.06 1.08
CA GLN A 38 25.95 -42.39 0.77
C GLN A 38 25.28 -41.18 0.12
N GLN A 39 25.42 -41.09 -1.20
CA GLN A 39 24.45 -40.37 -2.02
C GLN A 39 23.14 -41.16 -1.97
N ALA A 40 22.20 -40.70 -1.15
CA ALA A 40 20.80 -41.03 -1.33
C ALA A 40 20.37 -40.51 -2.71
N VAL A 41 20.14 -41.42 -3.64
CA VAL A 41 19.52 -41.14 -4.94
C VAL A 41 18.15 -40.52 -4.64
N LYS A 42 18.03 -39.20 -4.83
CA LYS A 42 16.74 -38.53 -4.81
C LYS A 42 16.00 -38.98 -6.07
N ASP A 43 15.00 -39.81 -5.87
CA ASP A 43 14.01 -40.17 -6.88
C ASP A 43 13.47 -38.87 -7.55
N PRO A 44 13.68 -38.66 -8.87
CA PRO A 44 13.35 -37.39 -9.54
C PRO A 44 11.83 -37.11 -9.60
N THR A 45 11.01 -38.08 -9.20
CA THR A 45 9.54 -38.02 -9.30
C THR A 45 8.88 -37.23 -8.16
N ALA A 46 9.58 -36.94 -7.06
CA ALA A 46 9.00 -36.25 -5.90
C ALA A 46 9.05 -34.70 -5.96
N GLN A 47 9.93 -34.12 -6.78
CA GLN A 47 10.09 -32.66 -6.86
C GLN A 47 9.05 -31.96 -7.75
N SER A 48 8.45 -32.68 -8.71
CA SER A 48 7.43 -32.13 -9.62
C SER A 48 6.07 -31.92 -8.94
N ALA A 49 5.70 -32.75 -7.97
CA ALA A 49 4.42 -32.65 -7.24
C ALA A 49 4.38 -31.49 -6.22
N GLN A 50 5.51 -31.16 -5.57
CA GLN A 50 5.60 -30.03 -4.63
C GLN A 50 5.64 -28.66 -5.34
N GLY A 51 6.26 -28.57 -6.52
CA GLY A 51 6.25 -27.36 -7.36
C GLY A 51 4.86 -27.02 -7.90
N GLN A 52 4.07 -28.02 -8.27
CA GLN A 52 2.70 -27.84 -8.74
C GLN A 52 1.72 -27.43 -7.62
N LYS A 53 1.88 -27.94 -6.39
CA LYS A 53 1.05 -27.55 -5.22
C LYS A 53 1.31 -26.12 -4.76
N LYS A 54 2.57 -25.64 -4.79
CA LYS A 54 2.90 -24.24 -4.47
C LYS A 54 2.31 -23.25 -5.49
N ASN A 55 2.31 -23.61 -6.77
CA ASN A 55 1.75 -22.75 -7.83
C ASN A 55 0.21 -22.67 -7.81
N LYS A 56 -0.50 -23.74 -7.42
CA LYS A 56 -1.98 -23.73 -7.35
C LYS A 56 -2.55 -22.83 -6.25
N LYS A 57 -1.83 -22.62 -5.13
CA LYS A 57 -2.28 -21.71 -4.05
C LYS A 57 -2.28 -20.24 -4.47
N LYS A 58 -1.31 -19.86 -5.32
CA LYS A 58 -1.07 -18.47 -5.74
C LYS A 58 -2.21 -17.85 -6.56
N TYR A 59 -2.96 -18.66 -7.31
CA TYR A 59 -4.01 -18.16 -8.22
C TYR A 59 -5.40 -18.48 -7.70
N LEU A 60 -6.36 -17.59 -8.01
CA LEU A 60 -7.78 -17.83 -7.75
C LEU A 60 -8.35 -18.76 -8.83
N THR A 61 -9.13 -19.75 -8.42
CA THR A 61 -9.95 -20.55 -9.34
C THR A 61 -11.00 -19.67 -10.03
N LYS A 62 -11.63 -20.16 -11.10
CA LYS A 62 -12.70 -19.42 -11.79
C LYS A 62 -13.81 -19.00 -10.81
N VAL A 63 -14.30 -19.96 -10.01
CA VAL A 63 -15.33 -19.72 -9.00
C VAL A 63 -14.88 -18.68 -7.97
N GLN A 64 -13.65 -18.80 -7.46
CA GLN A 64 -13.09 -17.81 -6.52
C GLN A 64 -13.00 -16.41 -7.14
N ARG A 65 -12.66 -16.28 -8.43
CA ARG A 65 -12.65 -14.97 -9.08
C ARG A 65 -14.03 -14.35 -9.16
N GLU A 66 -15.07 -15.14 -9.39
CA GLU A 66 -16.44 -14.59 -9.43
C GLU A 66 -16.91 -14.14 -8.04
N ILE A 67 -16.66 -14.93 -7.00
CA ILE A 67 -16.96 -14.52 -5.61
C ILE A 67 -16.16 -13.27 -5.24
N TYR A 68 -14.89 -13.19 -5.64
CA TYR A 68 -14.06 -12.01 -5.38
C TYR A 68 -14.59 -10.76 -6.10
N ARG A 69 -15.10 -10.92 -7.34
CA ARG A 69 -15.76 -9.84 -8.08
C ARG A 69 -17.06 -9.42 -7.43
N GLU A 70 -17.86 -10.36 -6.94
CA GLU A 70 -19.06 -10.08 -6.16
C GLU A 70 -18.72 -9.19 -4.94
N GLY A 71 -17.67 -9.52 -4.20
CA GLY A 71 -17.20 -8.69 -3.08
C GLY A 71 -16.79 -7.28 -3.50
N ILE A 72 -16.17 -7.11 -4.67
CA ILE A 72 -15.85 -5.78 -5.23
C ILE A 72 -17.12 -5.02 -5.61
N THR A 73 -18.08 -5.69 -6.25
CA THR A 73 -19.37 -5.09 -6.63
C THR A 73 -20.17 -4.67 -5.39
N ALA A 74 -20.21 -5.52 -4.37
CA ALA A 74 -20.83 -5.20 -3.09
C ALA A 74 -20.16 -3.96 -2.46
N LEU A 75 -18.83 -3.91 -2.43
CA LEU A 75 -18.09 -2.74 -1.95
C LEU A 75 -18.42 -1.47 -2.77
N TYR A 76 -18.48 -1.57 -4.09
CA TYR A 76 -18.84 -0.45 -4.96
C TYR A 76 -20.24 0.09 -4.64
N ASN A 77 -21.20 -0.81 -4.40
CA ASN A 77 -22.59 -0.50 -4.03
C ASN A 77 -22.77 -0.13 -2.55
N ASN A 78 -21.70 -0.09 -1.76
CA ASN A 78 -21.72 0.10 -0.29
C ASN A 78 -22.50 -0.97 0.48
N ASP A 79 -22.68 -2.17 -0.10
CA ASP A 79 -23.14 -3.36 0.64
C ASP A 79 -21.97 -3.91 1.47
N PHE A 80 -21.70 -3.23 2.58
CA PHE A 80 -20.58 -3.56 3.46
C PHE A 80 -20.69 -4.94 4.11
N PRO A 81 -21.88 -5.42 4.56
CA PRO A 81 -21.99 -6.78 5.11
C PRO A 81 -21.55 -7.88 4.14
N VAL A 82 -21.96 -7.80 2.86
CA VAL A 82 -21.57 -8.78 1.84
C VAL A 82 -20.07 -8.66 1.52
N ALA A 83 -19.58 -7.44 1.32
CA ALA A 83 -18.16 -7.18 1.04
C ALA A 83 -17.26 -7.69 2.17
N GLU A 84 -17.60 -7.39 3.43
CA GLU A 84 -16.83 -7.80 4.60
C GLU A 84 -16.74 -9.32 4.72
N ARG A 85 -17.89 -10.01 4.59
CA ARG A 85 -17.95 -11.48 4.62
C ARG A 85 -17.00 -12.09 3.59
N ILE A 86 -17.11 -11.65 2.33
CA ILE A 86 -16.31 -12.17 1.22
C ILE A 86 -14.82 -11.93 1.46
N PHE A 87 -14.41 -10.69 1.76
CA PHE A 87 -12.98 -10.40 1.91
C PHE A 87 -12.36 -11.07 3.13
N LYS A 88 -13.11 -11.21 4.24
CA LYS A 88 -12.64 -11.99 5.41
C LYS A 88 -12.48 -13.48 5.08
N GLU A 89 -13.40 -14.06 4.30
CA GLU A 89 -13.28 -15.45 3.84
C GLU A 89 -12.03 -15.64 2.96
N PHE A 90 -11.75 -14.69 2.07
CA PHE A 90 -10.52 -14.71 1.27
C PHE A 90 -9.26 -14.57 2.13
N ILE A 91 -9.26 -13.69 3.13
CA ILE A 91 -8.12 -13.55 4.05
C ILE A 91 -7.88 -14.84 4.83
N LEU A 92 -8.95 -15.51 5.28
CA LEU A 92 -8.85 -16.77 6.01
C LEU A 92 -8.25 -17.90 5.16
N ASN A 93 -8.72 -18.04 3.91
CA ASN A 93 -8.34 -19.14 3.03
C ASN A 93 -7.08 -18.87 2.18
N LYS A 94 -6.77 -17.59 1.93
CA LYS A 94 -5.66 -17.10 1.10
C LYS A 94 -5.03 -15.85 1.74
N PRO A 95 -4.35 -16.00 2.88
CA PRO A 95 -3.79 -14.88 3.65
C PRO A 95 -2.72 -14.08 2.92
N GLU A 96 -2.19 -14.57 1.80
CA GLU A 96 -1.25 -13.89 0.91
C GLU A 96 -1.93 -12.97 -0.12
N LEU A 97 -3.26 -13.01 -0.25
CA LEU A 97 -3.99 -12.23 -1.24
C LEU A 97 -4.11 -10.76 -0.82
N ALA A 98 -3.07 -9.97 -1.13
CA ALA A 98 -2.99 -8.54 -0.81
C ALA A 98 -4.26 -7.74 -1.20
N GLY A 99 -4.89 -8.10 -2.34
CA GLY A 99 -6.12 -7.45 -2.79
C GLY A 99 -7.27 -7.53 -1.78
N ALA A 100 -7.42 -8.65 -1.07
CA ALA A 100 -8.51 -8.82 -0.09
C ALA A 100 -8.32 -7.84 1.09
N TYR A 101 -7.08 -7.68 1.56
CA TYR A 101 -6.74 -6.71 2.60
C TYR A 101 -6.99 -5.27 2.13
N SER A 102 -6.60 -4.90 0.91
CA SER A 102 -6.83 -3.55 0.39
C SER A 102 -8.31 -3.22 0.18
N ASN A 103 -9.10 -4.18 -0.31
CA ASN A 103 -10.54 -3.97 -0.46
C ASN A 103 -11.25 -3.87 0.89
N LEU A 104 -10.86 -4.70 1.87
CA LEU A 104 -11.38 -4.59 3.23
C LEU A 104 -10.93 -3.28 3.89
N ALA A 105 -9.69 -2.83 3.66
CA ALA A 105 -9.22 -1.53 4.11
C ALA A 105 -10.05 -0.38 3.52
N LEU A 106 -10.35 -0.42 2.22
CA LEU A 106 -11.19 0.56 1.54
C LEU A 106 -12.62 0.58 2.13
N MET A 107 -13.17 -0.58 2.46
CA MET A 107 -14.45 -0.68 3.14
C MET A 107 -14.43 0.02 4.51
N HIS A 108 -13.45 -0.30 5.36
CA HIS A 108 -13.28 0.36 6.67
C HIS A 108 -13.05 1.86 6.53
N PHE A 109 -12.29 2.30 5.52
CA PHE A 109 -12.11 3.72 5.21
C PHE A 109 -13.45 4.42 4.91
N ARG A 110 -14.31 3.81 4.08
CA ARG A 110 -15.65 4.34 3.77
C ARG A 110 -16.57 4.38 5.00
N LYS A 111 -16.40 3.44 5.93
CA LYS A 111 -17.08 3.42 7.24
C LYS A 111 -16.47 4.40 8.26
N LYS A 112 -15.43 5.14 7.90
CA LYS A 112 -14.66 6.03 8.79
C LYS A 112 -13.92 5.32 9.93
N GLU A 113 -13.68 4.02 9.77
CA GLU A 113 -12.95 3.17 10.72
C GLU A 113 -11.44 3.21 10.37
N TYR A 114 -10.84 4.39 10.52
CA TYR A 114 -9.52 4.69 9.96
C TYR A 114 -8.37 3.86 10.53
N ASP A 115 -8.36 3.56 11.83
CA ASP A 115 -7.32 2.72 12.45
C ASP A 115 -7.34 1.29 11.93
N ALA A 116 -8.53 0.72 11.72
CA ALA A 116 -8.69 -0.60 11.15
C ALA A 116 -8.25 -0.61 9.68
N SER A 117 -8.64 0.41 8.92
CA SER A 117 -8.21 0.60 7.53
C SER A 117 -6.68 0.70 7.41
N LEU A 118 -6.03 1.46 8.29
CA LEU A 118 -4.57 1.64 8.27
C LEU A 118 -3.82 0.32 8.53
N LYS A 119 -4.28 -0.50 9.48
CA LYS A 119 -3.69 -1.82 9.73
C LYS A 119 -3.80 -2.73 8.50
N LEU A 120 -4.97 -2.75 7.87
CA LEU A 120 -5.25 -3.59 6.71
C LEU A 120 -4.47 -3.15 5.46
N VAL A 121 -4.41 -1.84 5.17
CA VAL A 121 -3.68 -1.35 4.01
C VAL A 121 -2.16 -1.54 4.17
N ASN A 122 -1.63 -1.40 5.39
CA ASN A 122 -0.23 -1.73 5.67
C ASN A 122 0.06 -3.20 5.43
N LYS A 123 -0.87 -4.09 5.82
CA LYS A 123 -0.73 -5.52 5.53
C LYS A 123 -0.77 -5.81 4.03
N ALA A 124 -1.64 -5.13 3.28
CA ALA A 124 -1.70 -5.26 1.83
C ALA A 124 -0.41 -4.84 1.14
N ILE A 125 0.18 -3.71 1.54
CA ILE A 125 1.48 -3.22 1.03
C ILE A 125 2.61 -4.19 1.37
N GLN A 126 2.63 -4.74 2.59
CA GLN A 126 3.61 -5.75 3.00
C GLN A 126 3.54 -7.00 2.10
N LEU A 127 2.33 -7.45 1.76
CA LEU A 127 2.11 -8.64 0.93
C LEU A 127 2.38 -8.37 -0.56
N ASN A 128 2.06 -7.18 -1.04
CA ASN A 128 2.30 -6.76 -2.41
C ASN A 128 2.70 -5.27 -2.48
N PRO A 129 4.01 -4.97 -2.50
CA PRO A 129 4.50 -3.59 -2.54
C PRO A 129 4.32 -2.93 -3.91
N ARG A 130 3.73 -3.60 -4.90
CA ARG A 130 3.44 -3.05 -6.24
C ARG A 130 1.97 -2.64 -6.43
N GLN A 131 1.18 -2.64 -5.37
CA GLN A 131 -0.25 -2.29 -5.44
C GLN A 131 -0.46 -0.78 -5.25
N SER A 132 -0.54 -0.04 -6.34
CA SER A 132 -0.69 1.43 -6.31
C SER A 132 -1.93 1.91 -5.55
N GLN A 133 -3.04 1.16 -5.60
CA GLN A 133 -4.27 1.49 -4.86
C GLN A 133 -4.07 1.49 -3.34
N ALA A 134 -3.19 0.62 -2.83
CA ALA A 134 -2.92 0.52 -1.39
C ALA A 134 -2.16 1.75 -0.90
N TYR A 135 -1.13 2.18 -1.63
CA TYR A 135 -0.43 3.44 -1.31
C TYR A 135 -1.36 4.64 -1.40
N ASN A 136 -2.21 4.74 -2.44
CA ASN A 136 -3.17 5.83 -2.53
C ASN A 136 -4.19 5.84 -1.38
N LEU A 137 -4.64 4.67 -0.90
CA LEU A 137 -5.52 4.60 0.25
C LEU A 137 -4.80 5.03 1.54
N ARG A 138 -3.55 4.59 1.73
CA ARG A 138 -2.76 4.96 2.91
C ARG A 138 -2.39 6.44 2.91
N GLY A 139 -2.13 7.03 1.75
CA GLY A 139 -1.97 8.48 1.60
C GLY A 139 -3.19 9.27 2.07
N GLN A 140 -4.41 8.81 1.74
CA GLN A 140 -5.64 9.43 2.24
C GLN A 140 -5.78 9.30 3.75
N LEU A 141 -5.44 8.14 4.32
CA LEU A 141 -5.42 7.94 5.77
C LEU A 141 -4.40 8.87 6.46
N TYR A 142 -3.24 9.09 5.86
CA TYR A 142 -2.24 10.02 6.37
C TYR A 142 -2.70 11.47 6.30
N ILE A 143 -3.45 11.88 5.27
CA ILE A 143 -4.10 13.20 5.26
C ILE A 143 -5.06 13.37 6.44
N ILE A 144 -5.88 12.35 6.72
CA ILE A 144 -6.82 12.38 7.86
C ILE A 144 -6.07 12.48 9.19
N ASP A 145 -4.91 11.83 9.31
CA ASP A 145 -4.04 11.87 10.49
C ASP A 145 -3.10 13.09 10.53
N GLY A 146 -3.21 14.03 9.58
CA GLY A 146 -2.38 15.25 9.49
C GLY A 146 -0.92 15.00 9.07
N LYS A 147 -0.59 13.78 8.60
CA LYS A 147 0.74 13.35 8.16
C LYS A 147 0.98 13.68 6.68
N ILE A 148 1.10 14.98 6.40
CA ILE A 148 1.13 15.50 5.02
C ILE A 148 2.33 14.99 4.22
N HIS A 149 3.52 14.88 4.83
CA HIS A 149 4.72 14.39 4.14
C HIS A 149 4.62 12.91 3.79
N GLU A 150 4.12 12.08 4.71
CA GLU A 150 3.89 10.66 4.46
C GLU A 150 2.81 10.45 3.39
N ALA A 151 1.74 11.26 3.39
CA ALA A 151 0.74 11.24 2.34
C ALA A 151 1.33 11.56 0.96
N LYS A 152 2.18 12.59 0.87
CA LYS A 152 2.88 12.94 -0.39
C LYS A 152 3.72 11.78 -0.91
N ASN A 153 4.49 11.13 -0.02
CA ASN A 153 5.32 9.99 -0.39
C ASN A 153 4.48 8.82 -0.93
N ASP A 154 3.37 8.51 -0.26
CA ASP A 154 2.47 7.43 -0.66
C ASP A 154 1.76 7.72 -1.99
N TYR A 155 1.26 8.94 -2.21
CA TYR A 155 0.69 9.30 -3.50
C TYR A 155 1.73 9.25 -4.62
N SER A 156 2.96 9.69 -4.35
CA SER A 156 4.06 9.64 -5.32
C SER A 156 4.42 8.20 -5.68
N GLU A 157 4.47 7.29 -4.71
CA GLU A 157 4.72 5.86 -4.98
C GLU A 157 3.56 5.22 -5.73
N ALA A 158 2.30 5.58 -5.43
CA ALA A 158 1.13 5.13 -6.20
C ALA A 158 1.22 5.54 -7.68
N ILE A 159 1.62 6.79 -7.95
CA ILE A 159 1.81 7.33 -9.31
C ILE A 159 3.00 6.66 -10.01
N LYS A 160 4.12 6.46 -9.31
CA LYS A 160 5.29 5.76 -9.86
C LYS A 160 4.96 4.33 -10.27
N LEU A 161 4.20 3.61 -9.44
CA LEU A 161 3.76 2.24 -9.73
C LEU A 161 2.74 2.18 -10.87
N LYS A 162 1.87 3.18 -10.97
CA LYS A 162 0.86 3.27 -12.03
C LYS A 162 0.63 4.74 -12.43
N PRO A 163 1.37 5.25 -13.44
CA PRO A 163 1.24 6.65 -13.87
C PRO A 163 -0.16 7.02 -14.34
N GLY A 164 -0.88 6.06 -14.93
CA GLY A 164 -2.28 6.21 -15.35
C GLY A 164 -3.32 5.99 -14.25
N TYR A 165 -2.96 6.18 -12.98
CA TYR A 165 -3.92 6.11 -11.87
C TYR A 165 -4.50 7.49 -11.54
N SER A 166 -5.60 7.84 -12.21
CA SER A 166 -6.27 9.14 -12.08
C SER A 166 -6.52 9.56 -10.63
N ASN A 167 -7.02 8.68 -9.77
CA ASN A 167 -7.30 9.04 -8.38
C ASN A 167 -6.03 9.46 -7.61
N ALA A 168 -4.88 8.86 -7.89
CA ALA A 168 -3.63 9.25 -7.24
C ALA A 168 -3.12 10.62 -7.75
N GLN A 169 -3.30 10.90 -9.04
CA GLN A 169 -3.01 12.22 -9.63
C GLN A 169 -3.90 13.31 -9.03
N TYR A 170 -5.20 13.03 -8.89
CA TYR A 170 -6.13 13.96 -8.26
C TYR A 170 -5.80 14.21 -6.78
N ASN A 171 -5.53 13.14 -6.02
CA ASN A 171 -5.22 13.25 -4.60
C ASN A 171 -3.90 13.98 -4.33
N ILE A 172 -2.86 13.78 -5.16
CA ILE A 172 -1.61 14.53 -5.00
C ILE A 172 -1.78 16.00 -5.42
N ALA A 173 -2.63 16.28 -6.43
CA ALA A 173 -2.96 17.64 -6.82
C ALA A 173 -3.64 18.39 -5.66
N LEU A 174 -4.65 17.79 -5.04
CA LEU A 174 -5.30 18.32 -3.83
C LEU A 174 -4.32 18.53 -2.67
N LEU A 175 -3.34 17.62 -2.51
CA LEU A 175 -2.31 17.76 -1.49
C LEU A 175 -1.46 19.02 -1.72
N TYR A 176 -1.02 19.25 -2.97
CA TYR A 176 -0.26 20.45 -3.33
C TYR A 176 -1.09 21.73 -3.24
N ASP A 177 -2.34 21.68 -3.66
CA ASP A 177 -3.30 22.79 -3.68
C ASP A 177 -3.64 23.26 -2.25
N ILE A 178 -4.13 22.35 -1.41
CA ILE A 178 -4.73 22.68 -0.12
C ILE A 178 -3.69 22.74 0.99
N TYR A 179 -2.75 21.79 1.03
CA TYR A 179 -1.88 21.61 2.20
C TYR A 179 -0.49 22.20 2.03
N LEU A 180 0.09 22.11 0.83
CA LEU A 180 1.45 22.60 0.58
C LEU A 180 1.48 23.99 -0.08
N GLN A 181 0.36 24.43 -0.66
CA GLN A 181 0.24 25.70 -1.38
C GLN A 181 1.25 25.82 -2.54
N GLU A 182 1.57 24.69 -3.18
CA GLU A 182 2.45 24.61 -4.37
C GLU A 182 1.57 24.55 -5.64
N ILE A 183 0.98 25.70 -6.01
CA ILE A 183 -0.12 25.78 -6.99
C ILE A 183 0.30 25.29 -8.38
N GLU A 184 1.53 25.55 -8.83
CA GLU A 184 2.03 25.08 -10.13
C GLU A 184 2.08 23.55 -10.19
N LEU A 185 2.47 22.90 -9.10
CA LEU A 185 2.46 21.44 -9.00
C LEU A 185 1.04 20.90 -8.93
N ALA A 186 0.13 21.58 -8.22
CA ALA A 186 -1.28 21.21 -8.18
C ALA A 186 -1.89 21.23 -9.59
N ILE A 187 -1.73 22.33 -10.33
CA ILE A 187 -2.22 22.47 -11.72
C ILE A 187 -1.68 21.34 -12.59
N LYS A 188 -0.36 21.09 -12.54
CA LYS A 188 0.28 20.03 -13.33
C LYS A 188 -0.38 18.67 -13.08
N HIS A 189 -0.62 18.31 -11.83
CA HIS A 189 -1.22 17.02 -11.50
C HIS A 189 -2.72 16.95 -11.84
N TYR A 190 -3.47 18.06 -11.70
CA TYR A 190 -4.86 18.11 -12.18
C TYR A 190 -4.96 17.97 -13.70
N GLU A 191 -4.06 18.59 -14.47
CA GLU A 191 -4.03 18.44 -15.93
C GLU A 191 -3.74 16.99 -16.35
N ILE A 192 -2.80 16.32 -15.67
CA ILE A 192 -2.55 14.89 -15.89
C ILE A 192 -3.80 14.08 -15.53
N TYR A 193 -4.45 14.36 -14.39
CA TYR A 193 -5.71 13.72 -14.01
C TYR A 193 -6.76 13.84 -15.13
N LEU A 194 -7.00 15.04 -15.66
CA LEU A 194 -7.95 15.28 -16.75
C LEU A 194 -7.61 14.48 -18.01
N SER A 195 -6.33 14.39 -18.38
CA SER A 195 -5.88 13.61 -19.55
C SER A 195 -6.13 12.10 -19.44
N LEU A 196 -6.31 11.59 -18.22
CA LEU A 196 -6.54 10.17 -17.95
C LEU A 196 -8.03 9.78 -17.96
N LEU A 197 -8.94 10.76 -17.98
CA LEU A 197 -10.37 10.50 -17.90
C LEU A 197 -10.96 10.14 -19.27
N LYS A 198 -11.95 9.25 -19.25
CA LYS A 198 -12.77 8.93 -20.43
C LYS A 198 -13.93 9.91 -20.62
N LYS A 199 -14.35 10.56 -19.53
CA LYS A 199 -15.44 11.54 -19.49
C LYS A 199 -14.87 12.86 -18.97
N PRO A 200 -15.33 14.00 -19.49
CA PRO A 200 -14.86 15.29 -19.02
C PRO A 200 -15.21 15.52 -17.54
N ASP A 201 -14.35 16.27 -16.85
CA ASP A 201 -14.55 16.79 -15.50
C ASP A 201 -14.40 18.32 -15.59
N GLU A 202 -15.50 18.98 -15.98
CA GLU A 202 -15.51 20.43 -16.21
C GLU A 202 -15.26 21.21 -14.91
N ALA A 203 -15.69 20.67 -13.76
CA ALA A 203 -15.44 21.29 -12.47
C ALA A 203 -13.94 21.40 -12.17
N THR A 204 -13.18 20.31 -12.38
CA THR A 204 -11.72 20.36 -12.21
C THR A 204 -11.06 21.28 -13.24
N LYS A 205 -11.58 21.34 -14.47
CA LYS A 205 -11.05 22.25 -15.50
C LYS A 205 -11.29 23.72 -15.16
N GLU A 206 -12.47 24.07 -14.69
CA GLU A 206 -12.79 25.42 -14.19
C GLU A 206 -11.91 25.79 -12.99
N TRP A 207 -11.69 24.84 -12.08
CA TRP A 207 -10.80 25.02 -10.93
C TRP A 207 -9.36 25.32 -11.37
N ILE A 208 -8.82 24.59 -12.35
CA ILE A 208 -7.50 24.88 -12.92
C ILE A 208 -7.44 26.32 -13.49
N ASN A 209 -8.49 26.77 -14.17
CA ASN A 209 -8.53 28.14 -14.71
C ASN A 209 -8.50 29.18 -13.58
N HIS A 210 -9.20 28.93 -12.48
CA HIS A 210 -9.15 29.78 -11.30
C HIS A 210 -7.74 29.84 -10.71
N LEU A 211 -7.08 28.69 -10.51
CA LEU A 211 -5.71 28.61 -10.00
C LEU A 211 -4.68 29.30 -10.93
N LYS A 212 -4.86 29.23 -12.25
CA LYS A 212 -4.02 29.98 -13.20
C LYS A 212 -4.24 31.48 -13.07
N GLY A 213 -5.48 31.90 -12.84
CA GLY A 213 -5.82 33.30 -12.59
C GLY A 213 -5.16 33.84 -11.32
N THR A 214 -5.11 33.06 -10.24
CA THR A 214 -4.46 33.50 -8.99
C THR A 214 -2.95 33.65 -9.16
N LEU A 215 -2.28 32.74 -9.87
CA LEU A 215 -0.84 32.83 -10.17
C LEU A 215 -0.47 34.06 -11.00
N ASN A 216 -1.29 34.42 -11.99
CA ASN A 216 -1.02 35.58 -12.84
C ASN A 216 -1.22 36.93 -12.12
N ASN A 217 -1.88 36.92 -10.97
CA ASN A 217 -2.20 38.11 -10.18
C ASN A 217 -1.35 38.24 -8.90
N ALA A 218 -0.43 37.30 -8.64
CA ALA A 218 0.48 37.27 -7.49
C ALA A 218 1.83 37.90 -7.84
#